data_AF-A0A453B5J9-F1
#
_entry.id   AF-A0A453B5J9-F1
#
_cell.length_a   1.000
_cell.length_b   1.000
_cell.length_c   1.000
_cell.angle_alpha   90.00
_cell.angle_beta   90.00
_cell.angle_gamma   90.00
#
_symmetry.space_group_name_H-M   'P 1'
#
loop_
_entity.id
_entity.type
_entity.pdbx_description
1 polymer ?
#
loop_
_entity_poly.entity_id
_entity_poly.type
_entity_poly.pdbx_seq_one_letter_code
_entity_poly.pdbx_strand_id
1 'polypeptide(L)'
;AASRKPRWPSRSSLWVPLSTIGLAGDETKTGLLRGLPGAAERLVLFEADIYDAASFEPAIQGCEFVFLVATPLQHNSGSSKAYVSSKTISEEELLKYNDDFSKDRAFDVVVLLCGLVGGDILLPHISGSIHVMLSPLTGVKLHHNSLKSLQTLLGSIPLVHINDVCEAHIFCMERSFDVAGGRYLCTTAHTNMHDVLEHYAGKHPELEIVDKEVVGEGVRVHVNTNKLVELGFKYKYGAKEVLDGSVDCGKRLGVL
;
A
#
# COMPACT_ATOMS: atom_id res chain seq x y z
N ALA A 1 11.00 -8.08 -21.40
CA ALA A 1 10.08 -7.27 -20.58
C ALA A 1 10.75 -5.94 -20.28
N ALA A 2 10.13 -4.82 -20.64
CA ALA A 2 10.74 -3.50 -20.47
C ALA A 2 10.75 -3.11 -18.97
N SER A 3 11.92 -3.13 -18.34
CA SER A 3 12.12 -2.56 -17.01
C SER A 3 11.86 -1.05 -17.07
N ARG A 4 10.65 -0.61 -16.72
CA ARG A 4 10.31 0.81 -16.69
C ARG A 4 10.93 1.45 -15.45
N LYS A 5 11.76 2.47 -15.68
CA LYS A 5 12.42 3.25 -14.63
C LYS A 5 11.38 4.01 -13.79
N PRO A 6 11.64 4.20 -12.48
CA PRO A 6 10.82 5.06 -11.64
C PRO A 6 10.71 6.46 -12.28
N ARG A 7 9.49 7.00 -12.34
CA ARG A 7 9.22 8.34 -12.91
C ARG A 7 9.03 9.33 -11.76
N TRP A 8 9.79 10.42 -11.81
CA TRP A 8 9.59 11.55 -10.90
C TRP A 8 8.46 12.45 -11.40
N PRO A 9 7.59 12.98 -10.53
CA PRO A 9 6.65 14.03 -10.90
C PRO A 9 7.40 15.31 -11.31
N SER A 10 6.76 16.15 -12.15
CA SER A 10 7.38 17.31 -12.80
C SER A 10 7.37 18.60 -11.97
N ARG A 11 6.82 18.58 -10.75
CA ARG A 11 6.70 19.72 -9.83
C ARG A 11 7.27 19.39 -8.45
N SER A 12 7.44 20.40 -7.62
CA SER A 12 7.97 20.40 -6.25
C SER A 12 7.15 19.53 -5.29
N SER A 13 7.11 18.22 -5.56
CA SER A 13 6.36 17.21 -4.81
C SER A 13 7.35 16.50 -3.90
N LEU A 14 7.15 16.62 -2.59
CA LEU A 14 7.94 15.87 -1.65
C LEU A 14 7.38 14.45 -1.51
N TRP A 15 8.25 13.48 -1.75
CA TRP A 15 8.04 12.12 -1.28
C TRP A 15 8.70 12.03 0.08
N VAL A 16 7.90 12.01 1.15
CA VAL A 16 8.39 11.59 2.46
C VAL A 16 8.14 10.08 2.55
N PRO A 17 9.13 9.20 2.28
CA PRO A 17 9.07 7.84 2.78
C PRO A 17 9.21 7.96 4.29
N LEU A 18 8.06 8.04 4.93
CA LEU A 18 7.96 8.37 6.32
C LEU A 18 8.03 7.04 7.08
N SER A 19 9.16 6.80 7.75
CA SER A 19 9.19 5.89 8.89
C SER A 19 10.27 6.34 9.89
N THR A 20 9.80 6.54 11.12
CA THR A 20 10.44 6.18 12.40
C THR A 20 11.95 6.45 12.57
N ILE A 21 12.30 7.35 13.50
CA ILE A 21 13.58 7.51 14.24
C ILE A 21 14.80 6.75 13.64
N GLY A 22 15.81 7.51 13.20
CA GLY A 22 17.13 6.95 12.88
C GLY A 22 17.36 6.46 11.44
N LEU A 23 16.46 6.77 10.50
CA LEU A 23 16.60 6.33 9.09
C LEU A 23 17.61 7.12 8.26
N ALA A 24 17.80 8.41 8.51
CA ALA A 24 18.65 9.25 7.67
C ALA A 24 20.11 8.74 7.59
N GLY A 25 20.56 8.00 8.62
CA GLY A 25 21.88 7.37 8.70
C GLY A 25 21.91 5.86 8.42
N ASP A 26 20.78 5.20 8.16
CA ASP A 26 20.73 3.76 7.88
C ASP A 26 20.86 3.50 6.36
N GLU A 27 22.09 3.21 5.92
CA GLU A 27 22.41 2.91 4.51
C GLU A 27 21.64 1.71 3.97
N THR A 28 21.25 0.75 4.82
CA THR A 28 20.50 -0.43 4.36
C THR A 28 19.08 -0.07 3.91
N LYS A 29 18.53 1.04 4.42
CA LYS A 29 17.18 1.53 4.11
C LYS A 29 17.20 2.71 3.13
N THR A 30 18.20 3.59 3.25
CA THR A 30 18.31 4.78 2.39
C THR A 30 19.09 4.55 1.10
N GLY A 31 19.94 3.52 1.05
CA GLY A 31 20.76 3.20 -0.14
C GLY A 31 19.92 2.93 -1.39
N LEU A 32 18.79 2.22 -1.24
CA LEU A 32 17.85 1.99 -2.35
C LEU A 32 17.29 3.32 -2.89
N LEU A 33 16.91 4.24 -2.00
CA LEU A 33 16.33 5.53 -2.37
C LEU A 33 17.36 6.43 -3.05
N ARG A 34 18.58 6.51 -2.50
CA ARG A 34 19.71 7.25 -3.08
C ARG A 34 20.15 6.68 -4.44
N GLY A 35 19.95 5.38 -4.66
CA GLY A 35 20.23 4.71 -5.94
C GLY A 35 19.18 4.94 -7.04
N LEU A 36 18.04 5.58 -6.74
CA LEU A 36 17.01 5.82 -7.75
C LEU A 36 17.51 6.82 -8.81
N PRO A 37 17.11 6.67 -10.10
CA PRO A 37 17.58 7.54 -11.17
C PRO A 37 17.28 9.02 -10.90
N GLY A 38 18.32 9.83 -10.72
CA GLY A 38 18.23 11.26 -10.44
C GLY A 38 17.78 11.62 -9.01
N ALA A 39 17.98 10.70 -8.06
CA ALA A 39 17.84 10.97 -6.64
C ALA A 39 18.86 12.00 -6.15
N ALA A 40 20.10 11.99 -6.68
CA ALA A 40 21.15 12.92 -6.26
C ALA A 40 20.76 14.40 -6.42
N GLU A 41 19.91 14.72 -7.42
CA GLU A 41 19.47 16.08 -7.72
C GLU A 41 18.09 16.42 -7.16
N ARG A 42 17.25 15.41 -6.87
CA ARG A 42 15.82 15.62 -6.56
C ARG A 42 15.34 15.02 -5.23
N LEU A 43 16.10 14.11 -4.62
CA LEU A 43 15.74 13.48 -3.37
C LEU A 43 16.46 14.17 -2.22
N VAL A 44 15.68 14.70 -1.29
CA VAL A 44 16.18 15.19 0.00
C VAL A 44 15.60 14.29 1.08
N LEU A 45 16.45 13.77 1.96
CA LEU A 45 16.04 12.94 3.08
C LEU A 45 16.00 13.78 4.35
N PHE A 46 14.88 13.69 5.07
CA PHE A 46 14.68 14.33 6.38
C PHE A 46 14.51 13.25 7.44
N GLU A 47 15.01 13.52 8.63
CA GLU A 47 14.70 12.71 9.80
C GLU A 47 13.41 13.22 10.44
N ALA A 48 12.48 12.31 10.72
CA ALA A 48 11.23 12.63 11.38
C ALA A 48 10.70 11.44 12.18
N ASP A 49 9.96 11.72 13.25
CA ASP A 49 9.31 10.74 14.10
C ASP A 49 7.80 10.96 14.11
N ILE A 50 7.02 9.90 13.90
CA ILE A 50 5.56 9.95 13.88
C ILE A 50 4.97 10.40 15.23
N TYR A 51 5.73 10.29 16.32
CA TYR A 51 5.33 10.75 17.65
C TYR A 51 5.76 12.20 17.95
N ASP A 52 6.57 12.81 17.08
CA ASP A 52 6.99 14.21 17.17
C ASP A 52 6.53 14.98 15.92
N ALA A 53 5.38 15.63 16.02
CA ALA A 53 4.81 16.42 14.93
C ALA A 53 5.75 17.53 14.43
N ALA A 54 6.56 18.13 15.32
CA ALA A 54 7.46 19.23 14.96
C ALA A 54 8.62 18.76 14.07
N SER A 55 8.99 17.48 14.15
CA SER A 55 10.04 16.89 13.32
C SER A 55 9.70 16.88 11.83
N PHE A 56 8.42 17.02 11.45
CA PHE A 56 8.00 17.06 10.04
C PHE A 56 8.07 18.44 9.39
N GLU A 57 8.14 19.51 10.17
CA GLU A 57 8.09 20.89 9.66
C GLU A 57 9.13 21.15 8.55
N PRO A 58 10.43 20.79 8.73
CA PRO A 58 11.44 21.05 7.70
C PRO A 58 11.20 20.28 6.41
N ALA A 59 10.56 19.12 6.50
CA ALA A 59 10.20 18.33 5.34
C ALA A 59 9.03 18.99 4.60
N ILE A 60 7.96 19.37 5.32
CA ILE A 60 6.72 19.88 4.72
C ILE A 60 6.88 21.29 4.15
N GLN A 61 7.74 22.13 4.74
CA GLN A 61 7.87 23.54 4.36
C GLN A 61 8.19 23.71 2.86
N GLY A 62 7.32 24.45 2.15
CA GLY A 62 7.47 24.74 0.72
C GLY A 62 6.97 23.65 -0.23
N CYS A 63 6.37 22.57 0.29
CA CYS A 63 5.78 21.52 -0.52
C CYS A 63 4.39 21.89 -1.04
N GLU A 64 4.12 21.58 -2.31
CA GLU A 64 2.78 21.70 -2.91
C GLU A 64 1.89 20.49 -2.53
N PHE A 65 2.52 19.32 -2.37
CA PHE A 65 1.85 18.06 -2.04
C PHE A 65 2.64 17.26 -1.01
N VAL A 66 1.93 16.58 -0.11
CA VAL A 66 2.49 15.68 0.90
C VAL A 66 1.80 14.33 0.82
N PHE A 67 2.57 13.25 0.65
CA PHE A 67 2.07 11.88 0.70
C PHE A 67 2.33 11.25 2.07
N LEU A 68 1.28 11.04 2.86
CA LEU A 68 1.37 10.36 4.15
C LEU A 68 1.18 8.84 3.98
N VAL A 69 2.28 8.11 3.84
CA VAL A 69 2.27 6.63 3.68
C VAL A 69 2.72 5.90 4.97
N ALA A 70 3.34 6.62 5.91
CA ALA A 70 3.80 6.06 7.19
C ALA A 70 2.70 5.34 7.95
N THR A 71 3.02 4.13 8.40
CA THR A 71 2.29 3.51 9.51
C THR A 71 3.24 2.66 10.33
N PRO A 72 3.29 2.84 11.66
CA PRO A 72 3.90 1.86 12.54
C PRO A 72 3.12 0.54 12.41
N LEU A 73 3.78 -0.49 11.90
CA LEU A 73 3.23 -1.84 11.85
C LEU A 73 3.89 -2.66 12.95
N GLN A 74 3.11 -3.05 13.97
CA GLN A 74 3.57 -4.01 14.97
C GLN A 74 3.21 -5.43 14.52
N HIS A 75 4.23 -6.28 14.32
CA HIS A 75 4.05 -7.68 13.93
C HIS A 75 3.74 -8.57 15.15
N ASN A 76 2.51 -8.48 15.69
CA ASN A 76 2.03 -9.38 16.75
C ASN A 76 0.66 -9.99 16.38
N SER A 77 0.28 -11.12 16.99
CA SER A 77 -0.94 -11.89 16.70
C SER A 77 -2.25 -11.13 16.94
N GLY A 78 -2.26 -10.08 17.76
CA GLY A 78 -3.40 -9.16 17.94
C GLY A 78 -3.45 -7.97 16.97
N SER A 79 -2.49 -7.88 16.03
CA SER A 79 -2.22 -6.67 15.25
C SER A 79 -3.31 -6.26 14.28
N SER A 80 -4.07 -7.19 13.69
CA SER A 80 -4.99 -6.84 12.58
C SER A 80 -6.13 -5.93 13.02
N LYS A 81 -6.72 -6.15 14.21
CA LYS A 81 -7.80 -5.29 14.72
C LYS A 81 -7.27 -3.93 15.15
N ALA A 82 -6.16 -3.91 15.89
CA ALA A 82 -5.51 -2.67 16.33
C ALA A 82 -5.07 -1.81 15.13
N TYR A 83 -4.54 -2.43 14.09
CA TYR A 83 -4.18 -1.76 12.83
C TYR A 83 -5.40 -1.14 12.16
N VAL A 84 -6.48 -1.91 11.98
CA VAL A 84 -7.73 -1.41 11.38
C VAL A 84 -8.28 -0.24 12.18
N SER A 85 -8.43 -0.39 13.51
CA SER A 85 -8.93 0.68 14.37
C SER A 85 -8.05 1.93 14.32
N SER A 86 -6.72 1.78 14.40
CA SER A 86 -5.79 2.91 14.30
C SER A 86 -5.92 3.62 12.96
N LYS A 87 -6.03 2.88 11.85
CA LYS A 87 -6.19 3.47 10.52
C LYS A 87 -7.52 4.18 10.34
N THR A 88 -8.60 3.61 10.83
CA THR A 88 -9.93 4.24 10.79
C THR A 88 -9.95 5.53 11.61
N ILE A 89 -9.46 5.52 12.84
CA ILE A 89 -9.45 6.71 13.70
C ILE A 89 -8.56 7.81 13.11
N SER A 90 -7.37 7.47 12.60
CA SER A 90 -6.49 8.46 11.96
C SER A 90 -7.14 9.11 10.73
N GLU A 91 -7.87 8.33 9.92
CA GLU A 91 -8.63 8.87 8.77
C GLU A 91 -9.77 9.78 9.24
N GLU A 92 -10.57 9.35 10.23
CA GLU A 92 -11.67 10.14 10.79
C GLU A 92 -11.19 11.48 11.35
N GLU A 93 -10.10 11.49 12.13
CA GLU A 93 -9.52 12.72 12.66
C GLU A 93 -9.01 13.64 11.54
N LEU A 94 -8.35 13.09 10.52
CA LEU A 94 -7.86 13.88 9.39
C LEU A 94 -9.01 14.53 8.61
N LEU A 95 -10.14 13.83 8.44
CA LEU A 95 -11.30 14.35 7.74
C LEU A 95 -12.02 15.45 8.53
N LYS A 96 -12.02 15.41 9.87
CA LYS A 96 -12.61 16.48 10.71
C LYS A 96 -11.97 17.85 10.48
N TYR A 97 -10.69 17.91 10.11
CA TYR A 97 -10.02 19.17 9.77
C TYR A 97 -10.63 19.86 8.52
N ASN A 98 -11.37 19.11 7.69
CA ASN A 98 -12.07 19.66 6.53
C ASN A 98 -13.50 20.14 6.86
N ASP A 99 -14.07 19.68 7.98
CA ASP A 99 -15.48 19.92 8.35
C ASP A 99 -15.67 21.15 9.26
N ASP A 100 -14.59 21.71 9.83
CA ASP A 100 -14.66 22.90 10.68
C ASP A 100 -14.75 24.18 9.83
N PHE A 101 -15.97 24.51 9.40
CA PHE A 101 -16.31 25.72 8.62
C PHE A 101 -15.97 27.05 9.30
N SER A 102 -15.57 27.03 10.58
CA SER A 102 -15.17 28.23 11.31
C SER A 102 -13.71 28.64 11.08
N LYS A 103 -12.92 27.78 10.42
CA LYS A 103 -11.51 28.02 10.08
C LYS A 103 -11.30 27.89 8.58
N ASP A 104 -10.38 28.70 8.05
CA ASP A 104 -9.88 28.47 6.69
C ASP A 104 -9.29 27.05 6.60
N ARG A 105 -9.63 26.31 5.54
CA ARG A 105 -9.12 24.96 5.32
C ARG A 105 -7.60 25.00 5.24
N ALA A 106 -6.92 24.30 6.15
CA ALA A 106 -5.47 24.25 6.21
C ALA A 106 -4.86 23.47 5.03
N PHE A 107 -5.54 22.41 4.56
CA PHE A 107 -5.13 21.57 3.43
C PHE A 107 -6.33 20.81 2.86
N ASP A 108 -6.30 20.47 1.56
CA ASP A 108 -7.24 19.53 0.96
C ASP A 108 -6.75 18.09 1.17
N VAL A 109 -7.57 17.26 1.80
CA VAL A 109 -7.24 15.85 2.07
C VAL A 109 -7.84 14.95 0.99
N VAL A 110 -7.02 14.03 0.46
CA VAL A 110 -7.46 12.93 -0.38
C VAL A 110 -7.06 11.63 0.28
N VAL A 111 -8.00 10.71 0.46
CA VAL A 111 -7.73 9.39 1.07
C VAL A 111 -7.81 8.30 0.03
N LEU A 112 -6.70 7.58 -0.13
CA LEU A 112 -6.62 6.40 -1.00
C LEU A 112 -6.64 5.12 -0.16
N LEU A 113 -7.78 4.42 -0.19
CA LEU A 113 -8.02 3.18 0.53
C LEU A 113 -7.56 1.99 -0.33
N CYS A 114 -6.34 1.54 -0.11
CA CYS A 114 -5.74 0.46 -0.89
C CYS A 114 -6.22 -0.93 -0.43
N GLY A 115 -6.43 -1.85 -1.38
CA GLY A 115 -6.58 -3.28 -1.09
C GLY A 115 -5.29 -3.91 -0.55
N LEU A 116 -5.26 -5.24 -0.46
CA LEU A 116 -4.03 -5.98 -0.17
C LEU A 116 -3.04 -5.77 -1.31
N VAL A 117 -1.99 -5.00 -1.02
CA VAL A 117 -1.00 -4.58 -2.02
C VAL A 117 -0.02 -5.72 -2.30
N GLY A 118 0.00 -6.16 -3.57
CA GLY A 118 0.92 -7.18 -4.06
C GLY A 118 1.70 -6.72 -5.30
N GLY A 119 2.39 -7.68 -5.91
CA GLY A 119 3.26 -7.49 -7.07
C GLY A 119 4.75 -7.48 -6.69
N ASP A 120 5.59 -7.16 -7.66
CA ASP A 120 7.04 -7.11 -7.45
C ASP A 120 7.47 -5.77 -6.82
N ILE A 121 8.22 -5.84 -5.71
CA ILE A 121 8.64 -4.67 -4.93
C ILE A 121 10.12 -4.36 -5.12
N LEU A 122 10.48 -3.07 -5.03
CA LEU A 122 11.89 -2.63 -5.09
C LEU A 122 12.67 -2.91 -3.80
N LEU A 123 11.98 -3.22 -2.70
CA LEU A 123 12.60 -3.46 -1.40
C LEU A 123 13.50 -4.72 -1.44
N PRO A 124 14.64 -4.70 -0.73
CA PRO A 124 15.53 -5.86 -0.60
C PRO A 124 14.99 -6.92 0.38
N HIS A 125 13.81 -6.71 0.95
CA HIS A 125 13.13 -7.61 1.86
C HIS A 125 11.64 -7.63 1.52
N ILE A 126 10.99 -8.72 1.88
CA ILE A 126 9.56 -8.92 1.64
C ILE A 126 8.73 -7.99 2.54
N SER A 127 7.71 -7.35 1.98
CA SER A 127 6.81 -6.49 2.76
C SER A 127 5.78 -7.32 3.54
N GLY A 128 5.20 -6.74 4.59
CA GLY A 128 4.15 -7.40 5.36
C GLY A 128 2.94 -7.84 4.51
N SER A 129 2.55 -7.06 3.49
CA SER A 129 1.43 -7.41 2.60
C SER A 129 1.75 -8.60 1.70
N ILE A 130 2.97 -8.69 1.17
CA ILE A 130 3.42 -9.83 0.36
C ILE A 130 3.51 -11.09 1.24
N HIS A 131 3.99 -10.97 2.48
CA HIS A 131 3.93 -12.07 3.45
C HIS A 131 2.50 -12.62 3.67
N VAL A 132 1.51 -11.73 3.80
CA VAL A 132 0.09 -12.11 3.90
C VAL A 132 -0.38 -12.81 2.62
N MET A 133 -0.02 -12.29 1.45
CA MET A 133 -0.40 -12.84 0.15
C MET A 133 0.21 -14.23 -0.13
N LEU A 134 1.48 -14.44 0.27
CA LEU A 134 2.21 -15.70 0.14
C LEU A 134 1.99 -16.66 1.31
N SER A 135 1.19 -16.28 2.29
CA SER A 135 0.97 -17.10 3.49
C SER A 135 0.45 -18.52 3.21
N PRO A 136 -0.38 -18.80 2.18
CA PRO A 136 -0.76 -20.17 1.85
C PRO A 136 0.42 -21.04 1.39
N LEU A 137 1.40 -20.45 0.71
CA LEU A 137 2.57 -21.14 0.15
C LEU A 137 3.66 -21.31 1.21
N THR A 138 3.88 -20.29 2.05
CA THR A 138 4.91 -20.32 3.09
C THR A 138 4.47 -21.06 4.36
N GLY A 139 3.17 -21.22 4.57
CA GLY A 139 2.61 -21.86 5.77
C GLY A 139 2.75 -21.05 7.07
N VAL A 140 3.22 -19.79 6.99
CA VAL A 140 3.44 -18.96 8.18
C VAL A 140 2.09 -18.52 8.77
N LYS A 141 1.70 -19.18 9.87
CA LYS A 141 0.39 -19.01 10.53
C LYS A 141 0.07 -17.56 10.90
N LEU A 142 1.07 -16.77 11.30
CA LEU A 142 0.87 -15.35 11.64
C LEU A 142 0.24 -14.59 10.46
N HIS A 143 0.83 -14.73 9.28
CA HIS A 143 0.39 -14.04 8.07
C HIS A 143 -0.89 -14.65 7.50
N HIS A 144 -1.04 -15.97 7.61
CA HIS A 144 -2.24 -16.66 7.16
C HIS A 144 -3.47 -16.27 7.99
N ASN A 145 -3.30 -16.07 9.30
CA ASN A 145 -4.35 -15.54 10.15
C ASN A 145 -4.72 -14.09 9.81
N SER A 146 -3.77 -13.27 9.34
CA SER A 146 -4.07 -11.94 8.80
C SER A 146 -4.89 -12.03 7.50
N LEU A 147 -4.58 -12.99 6.61
CA LEU A 147 -5.35 -13.24 5.39
C LEU A 147 -6.79 -13.65 5.70
N LYS A 148 -6.98 -14.57 6.66
CA LYS A 148 -8.31 -14.95 7.18
C LYS A 148 -9.06 -13.78 7.80
N SER A 149 -8.36 -12.95 8.58
CA SER A 149 -8.94 -11.76 9.21
C SER A 149 -9.44 -10.78 8.16
N LEU A 150 -8.69 -10.57 7.08
CA LEU A 150 -9.09 -9.72 5.95
C LEU A 150 -10.35 -10.27 5.27
N GLN A 151 -10.36 -11.58 4.94
CA GLN A 151 -11.52 -12.25 4.36
C GLN A 151 -12.76 -12.17 5.26
N THR A 152 -12.61 -12.35 6.57
CA THR A 152 -13.72 -12.27 7.52
C THR A 152 -14.24 -10.84 7.67
N LEU A 153 -13.34 -9.85 7.70
CA LEU A 153 -13.70 -8.44 7.90
C LEU A 153 -14.40 -7.85 6.67
N LEU A 154 -13.89 -8.14 5.47
CA LEU A 154 -14.36 -7.52 4.22
C LEU A 154 -15.28 -8.42 3.40
N GLY A 155 -15.41 -9.70 3.75
CA GLY A 155 -16.09 -10.70 2.93
C GLY A 155 -15.43 -10.94 1.56
N SER A 156 -14.20 -10.45 1.39
CA SER A 156 -13.36 -10.55 0.19
C SER A 156 -11.91 -10.23 0.52
N ILE A 157 -11.01 -10.49 -0.42
CA ILE A 157 -9.62 -10.07 -0.44
C ILE A 157 -9.47 -9.13 -1.63
N PRO A 158 -9.64 -7.81 -1.43
CA PRO A 158 -9.38 -6.83 -2.47
C PRO A 158 -7.88 -6.82 -2.78
N LEU A 159 -7.51 -6.85 -4.06
CA LEU A 159 -6.11 -6.90 -4.51
C LEU A 159 -5.77 -5.66 -5.31
N VAL A 160 -4.54 -5.17 -5.14
CA VAL A 160 -4.01 -4.06 -5.96
C VAL A 160 -2.51 -4.23 -6.18
N HIS A 161 -2.04 -3.90 -7.39
CA HIS A 161 -0.62 -3.94 -7.70
C HIS A 161 0.08 -2.69 -7.17
N ILE A 162 1.28 -2.83 -6.59
CA ILE A 162 2.05 -1.70 -6.03
C ILE A 162 2.23 -0.55 -7.02
N ASN A 163 2.53 -0.85 -8.29
CA ASN A 163 2.59 0.18 -9.34
C ASN A 163 1.27 0.92 -9.57
N ASP A 164 0.12 0.25 -9.52
CA ASP A 164 -1.18 0.94 -9.66
C ASP A 164 -1.47 1.81 -8.43
N VAL A 165 -1.03 1.40 -7.24
CA VAL A 165 -1.09 2.25 -6.04
C VAL A 165 -0.24 3.51 -6.22
N CYS A 166 1.01 3.39 -6.66
CA CYS A 166 1.88 4.55 -6.90
C CYS A 166 1.30 5.48 -7.97
N GLU A 167 0.79 4.92 -9.06
CA GLU A 167 0.18 5.70 -10.14
C GLU A 167 -1.14 6.36 -9.69
N ALA A 168 -1.92 5.73 -8.82
CA ALA A 168 -3.13 6.33 -8.26
C ALA A 168 -2.81 7.53 -7.36
N HIS A 169 -1.74 7.46 -6.56
CA HIS A 169 -1.27 8.61 -5.79
C HIS A 169 -0.85 9.77 -6.70
N ILE A 170 -0.07 9.50 -7.75
CA ILE A 170 0.33 10.52 -8.74
C ILE A 170 -0.90 11.08 -9.46
N PHE A 171 -1.84 10.23 -9.84
CA PHE A 171 -3.08 10.65 -10.50
C PHE A 171 -3.92 11.58 -9.62
N CYS A 172 -4.10 11.26 -8.34
CA CYS A 172 -4.81 12.12 -7.39
C CYS A 172 -4.09 13.46 -7.20
N MET A 173 -2.75 13.46 -7.20
CA MET A 173 -1.95 14.69 -7.13
C MET A 173 -2.12 15.55 -8.39
N GLU A 174 -2.01 14.97 -9.58
CA GLU A 174 -2.16 15.68 -10.86
C GLU A 174 -3.58 16.18 -11.10
N ARG A 175 -4.59 15.50 -10.54
CA ARG A 175 -6.01 15.87 -10.61
C ARG A 175 -6.53 16.45 -9.30
N SER A 176 -5.69 17.10 -8.50
CA SER A 176 -6.01 17.54 -7.14
C SER A 176 -7.32 18.30 -7.02
N PHE A 177 -7.66 19.14 -8.00
CA PHE A 177 -8.94 19.87 -8.04
C PHE A 177 -10.17 18.95 -8.17
N ASP A 178 -10.08 17.87 -8.95
CA ASP A 178 -11.20 16.95 -9.19
C ASP A 178 -11.37 15.93 -8.06
N VAL A 179 -10.32 15.71 -7.26
CA VAL A 179 -10.29 14.69 -6.19
C VAL A 179 -10.33 15.24 -4.77
N ALA A 180 -10.23 16.56 -4.61
CA ALA A 180 -10.15 17.23 -3.31
C ALA A 180 -11.28 16.80 -2.36
N GLY A 181 -10.94 16.51 -1.10
CA GLY A 181 -11.88 16.06 -0.07
C GLY A 181 -12.43 14.65 -0.30
N GLY A 182 -11.93 13.91 -1.29
CA GLY A 182 -12.47 12.62 -1.69
C GLY A 182 -11.81 11.42 -1.02
N ARG A 183 -12.62 10.40 -0.76
CA ARG A 183 -12.18 9.03 -0.43
C ARG A 183 -12.31 8.14 -1.66
N TYR A 184 -11.29 7.32 -1.92
CA TYR A 184 -11.16 6.52 -3.13
C TYR A 184 -10.64 5.11 -2.81
N LEU A 185 -11.41 4.09 -3.16
CA LEU A 185 -10.94 2.71 -3.08
C LEU A 185 -9.98 2.42 -4.25
N CYS A 186 -8.77 1.95 -3.91
CA CYS A 186 -7.73 1.56 -4.85
C CYS A 186 -7.55 0.04 -4.84
N THR A 187 -8.29 -0.63 -5.70
CA THR A 187 -8.27 -2.09 -5.87
C THR A 187 -8.69 -2.47 -7.28
N THR A 188 -8.00 -3.44 -7.86
CA THR A 188 -8.28 -3.93 -9.23
C THR A 188 -9.19 -5.16 -9.23
N ALA A 189 -9.32 -5.86 -8.11
CA ALA A 189 -10.09 -7.10 -8.04
C ALA A 189 -10.63 -7.35 -6.64
N HIS A 190 -11.71 -8.12 -6.56
CA HIS A 190 -12.30 -8.63 -5.32
C HIS A 190 -12.27 -10.14 -5.35
N THR A 191 -11.16 -10.70 -4.86
CA THR A 191 -10.99 -12.16 -4.76
C THR A 191 -11.53 -12.67 -3.42
N ASN A 192 -11.52 -13.97 -3.21
CA ASN A 192 -11.60 -14.57 -1.88
C ASN A 192 -10.45 -15.58 -1.67
N MET A 193 -10.37 -16.18 -0.48
CA MET A 193 -9.27 -17.12 -0.18
C MET A 193 -9.23 -18.31 -1.16
N HIS A 194 -10.39 -18.82 -1.59
CA HIS A 194 -10.44 -19.92 -2.56
C HIS A 194 -9.86 -19.51 -3.91
N ASP A 195 -10.19 -18.31 -4.40
CA ASP A 195 -9.66 -17.80 -5.67
C ASP A 195 -8.12 -17.70 -5.62
N VAL A 196 -7.56 -17.30 -4.48
CA VAL A 196 -6.11 -17.23 -4.26
C VAL A 196 -5.48 -18.63 -4.29
N LEU A 197 -6.05 -19.60 -3.57
CA LEU A 197 -5.55 -20.98 -3.55
C LEU A 197 -5.65 -21.65 -4.93
N GLU A 198 -6.78 -21.47 -5.63
CA GLU A 198 -7.00 -21.99 -6.98
C GLU A 198 -6.01 -21.38 -7.98
N HIS A 199 -5.77 -20.06 -7.89
CA HIS A 199 -4.77 -19.38 -8.71
C HIS A 199 -3.39 -20.00 -8.50
N TYR A 200 -2.94 -20.19 -7.25
CA TYR A 200 -1.64 -20.80 -6.98
C TYR A 200 -1.56 -22.26 -7.46
N ALA A 201 -2.58 -23.07 -7.18
CA ALA A 201 -2.61 -24.48 -7.62
C ALA A 201 -2.57 -24.61 -9.16
N GLY A 202 -3.21 -23.68 -9.88
CA GLY A 202 -3.25 -23.69 -11.34
C GLY A 202 -2.04 -23.04 -12.03
N LYS A 203 -1.46 -21.99 -11.44
CA LYS A 203 -0.37 -21.19 -12.05
C LYS A 203 1.03 -21.55 -11.58
N HIS A 204 1.15 -22.02 -10.35
CA HIS A 204 2.43 -22.42 -9.76
C HIS A 204 2.34 -23.86 -9.21
N PRO A 205 2.03 -24.86 -10.07
CA PRO A 205 1.87 -26.25 -9.64
C PRO A 205 3.16 -26.86 -9.08
N GLU A 206 4.31 -26.24 -9.32
CA GLU A 206 5.59 -26.59 -8.72
C GLU A 206 5.72 -26.21 -7.25
N LEU A 207 4.88 -25.29 -6.76
CA LEU A 207 4.88 -24.84 -5.37
C LEU A 207 3.84 -25.61 -4.56
N GLU A 208 4.24 -26.10 -3.41
CA GLU A 208 3.32 -26.70 -2.45
C GLU A 208 2.48 -25.62 -1.74
N ILE A 209 1.16 -25.79 -1.74
CA ILE A 209 0.27 -25.01 -0.87
C ILE A 209 0.28 -25.67 0.52
N VAL A 210 1.10 -25.11 1.41
CA VAL A 210 1.31 -25.63 2.78
C VAL A 210 0.09 -25.40 3.67
N ASP A 211 -0.56 -24.24 3.59
CA ASP A 211 -1.76 -23.92 4.37
C ASP A 211 -2.97 -23.66 3.46
N LYS A 212 -3.92 -24.59 3.48
CA LYS A 212 -5.14 -24.59 2.65
C LYS A 212 -6.37 -24.14 3.43
N GLU A 213 -6.21 -23.75 4.70
CA GLU A 213 -7.33 -23.33 5.52
C GLU A 213 -7.96 -22.05 4.95
N VAL A 214 -9.29 -22.03 4.87
CA VAL A 214 -10.05 -20.91 4.33
C VAL A 214 -11.17 -20.55 5.28
N VAL A 215 -11.56 -19.28 5.29
CA VAL A 215 -12.72 -18.79 6.06
C VAL A 215 -13.65 -18.03 5.14
N GLY A 216 -14.91 -17.89 5.54
CA GLY A 216 -15.91 -17.18 4.73
C GLY A 216 -16.21 -17.90 3.41
N GLU A 217 -16.27 -19.23 3.43
CA GLU A 217 -16.64 -20.06 2.29
C GLU A 217 -17.97 -19.58 1.67
N GLY A 218 -17.99 -19.41 0.35
CA GLY A 218 -19.15 -18.86 -0.38
C GLY A 218 -19.39 -17.35 -0.22
N VAL A 219 -18.70 -16.65 0.70
CA VAL A 219 -18.84 -15.20 0.88
C VAL A 219 -18.05 -14.47 -0.20
N ARG A 220 -18.75 -13.60 -0.95
CA ARG A 220 -18.19 -12.77 -2.01
C ARG A 220 -18.78 -11.37 -1.97
N VAL A 221 -18.16 -10.49 -1.18
CA VAL A 221 -18.55 -9.07 -1.14
C VAL A 221 -17.84 -8.32 -2.26
N HIS A 222 -18.61 -7.63 -3.09
CA HIS A 222 -18.10 -6.75 -4.13
C HIS A 222 -18.47 -5.32 -3.75
N VAL A 223 -17.45 -4.47 -3.60
CA VAL A 223 -17.64 -3.05 -3.29
C VAL A 223 -17.47 -2.26 -4.59
N ASN A 224 -18.23 -1.18 -4.75
CA ASN A 224 -18.05 -0.29 -5.90
C ASN A 224 -16.68 0.41 -5.81
N THR A 225 -15.82 0.15 -6.79
CA THR A 225 -14.45 0.69 -6.89
C THR A 225 -14.27 1.57 -8.12
N ASN A 226 -15.38 1.93 -8.77
CA ASN A 226 -15.41 2.67 -10.03
C ASN A 226 -15.04 4.13 -9.86
N LYS A 227 -15.14 4.71 -8.66
CA LYS A 227 -14.94 6.16 -8.45
C LYS A 227 -13.62 6.69 -9.02
N LEU A 228 -12.51 5.95 -8.89
CA LEU A 228 -11.23 6.33 -9.54
C LEU A 228 -11.29 6.19 -11.06
N VAL A 229 -11.91 5.12 -11.55
CA VAL A 229 -12.02 4.81 -12.98
C VAL A 229 -12.92 5.80 -13.71
N GLU A 230 -14.03 6.22 -13.08
CA GLU A 230 -14.94 7.26 -13.57
C GLU A 230 -14.25 8.61 -13.69
N LEU A 231 -13.26 8.88 -12.84
CA LEU A 231 -12.38 10.05 -12.97
C LEU A 231 -11.28 9.86 -14.03
N GLY A 232 -11.18 8.70 -14.66
CA GLY A 232 -10.25 8.41 -15.75
C GLY A 232 -8.98 7.66 -15.34
N PHE A 233 -8.86 7.22 -14.08
CA PHE A 233 -7.77 6.33 -13.67
C PHE A 233 -7.88 4.97 -14.36
N LYS A 234 -6.75 4.37 -14.71
CA LYS A 234 -6.71 3.06 -15.38
C LYS A 234 -5.75 2.13 -14.66
N TYR A 235 -6.30 1.09 -14.04
CA TYR A 235 -5.52 -0.03 -13.53
C TYR A 235 -4.80 -0.72 -14.69
N LYS A 236 -3.51 -1.00 -14.51
CA LYS A 236 -2.67 -1.67 -15.51
C LYS A 236 -2.54 -3.16 -15.24
N TYR A 237 -2.79 -3.59 -14.01
CA TYR A 237 -2.59 -4.96 -13.55
C TYR A 237 -3.89 -5.50 -12.98
N GLY A 238 -4.22 -6.76 -13.26
CA GLY A 238 -5.36 -7.46 -12.67
C GLY A 238 -4.93 -8.36 -11.50
N ALA A 239 -5.87 -9.16 -10.98
CA ALA A 239 -5.61 -10.07 -9.87
C ALA A 239 -4.46 -11.06 -10.15
N LYS A 240 -4.37 -11.57 -11.38
CA LYS A 240 -3.36 -12.55 -11.78
C LYS A 240 -1.96 -11.96 -11.70
N GLU A 241 -1.76 -10.78 -12.26
CA GLU A 241 -0.47 -10.09 -12.24
C GLU A 241 -0.06 -9.71 -10.81
N VAL A 242 -1.02 -9.37 -9.94
CA VAL A 242 -0.75 -9.10 -8.51
C VAL A 242 -0.26 -10.35 -7.79
N LEU A 243 -0.95 -11.49 -7.96
CA LEU A 243 -0.61 -12.75 -7.29
C LEU A 243 0.70 -13.32 -7.85
N ASP A 244 0.86 -13.38 -9.18
CA ASP A 244 2.05 -13.91 -9.84
C ASP A 244 3.28 -13.04 -9.52
N GLY A 245 3.16 -11.72 -9.61
CA GLY A 245 4.26 -10.81 -9.25
C GLY A 245 4.67 -10.93 -7.78
N SER A 246 3.75 -11.28 -6.88
CA SER A 246 4.06 -11.53 -5.47
C SER A 246 4.82 -12.84 -5.28
N VAL A 247 4.46 -13.89 -6.03
CA VAL A 247 5.20 -15.16 -6.04
C VAL A 247 6.62 -14.96 -6.58
N ASP A 248 6.75 -14.24 -7.69
CA ASP A 248 8.05 -13.91 -8.28
C ASP A 248 8.92 -13.11 -7.30
N CYS A 249 8.33 -12.14 -6.60
CA CYS A 249 8.99 -11.42 -5.52
C CYS A 249 9.45 -12.38 -4.40
N GLY A 250 8.61 -13.33 -4.00
CA GLY A 250 8.93 -14.33 -2.97
C GLY A 250 10.11 -15.21 -3.36
N LYS A 251 10.10 -15.74 -4.59
CA LYS A 251 11.20 -16.52 -5.18
C LYS A 251 12.50 -15.71 -5.24
N ARG A 252 12.43 -14.47 -5.75
CA ARG A 252 13.58 -13.56 -5.88
C ARG A 252 14.24 -13.25 -4.53
N LEU A 253 13.45 -13.18 -3.45
CA LEU A 253 13.91 -12.86 -2.10
C LEU A 253 14.14 -14.12 -1.24
N GLY A 254 14.02 -15.32 -1.80
CA GLY A 254 14.35 -16.59 -1.14
C GLY A 254 13.40 -17.00 -0.02
N VAL A 255 12.14 -16.59 -0.07
CA VAL A 255 11.10 -17.04 0.89
C VAL A 255 10.18 -18.13 0.33
N LEU A 256 10.31 -18.43 -0.97
CA LEU A 256 9.65 -19.51 -1.71
C LEU A 256 10.70 -20.32 -2.49
#